data_AF-A0A9E4TTW2-F1
#
_entry.id   AF-A0A9E4TTW2-F1
#
_cell.length_a   1.000
_cell.length_b   1.000
_cell.length_c   1.000
_cell.angle_alpha   90.00
_cell.angle_beta   90.00
_cell.angle_gamma   90.00
#
_symmetry.space_group_name_H-M   'P 1'
#
loop_
_entity.id
_entity.type
_entity.pdbx_description
1 polymer ?
#
loop_
_entity_poly.entity_id
_entity_poly.type
_entity_poly.pdbx_seq_one_letter_code
_entity_poly.pdbx_strand_id
1 'polypeptide(L)' 'MIDWERLDRQEQLKLREAFGHHLDTLPPSCSLDMKIARFQEWLSLKGIQYKDHIKDIKR' A
#
# COMPACT_ATOMS: atom_id res chain seq x y z
N MET A 1 5.86 -11.59 8.30
CA MET A 1 5.15 -10.38 7.83
C MET A 1 3.88 -10.22 8.64
N ILE A 2 3.51 -8.98 8.96
CA ILE A 2 2.25 -8.62 9.64
C ILE A 2 1.22 -8.29 8.57
N ASP A 3 0.04 -8.90 8.61
CA ASP A 3 -1.04 -8.51 7.69
C ASP A 3 -1.53 -7.09 7.98
N TRP A 4 -1.76 -6.33 6.92
CA TRP A 4 -2.29 -4.96 7.00
C TRP A 4 -3.55 -4.88 7.86
N GLU A 5 -4.44 -5.87 7.74
CA GLU A 5 -5.69 -5.94 8.51
C GLU A 5 -5.48 -6.10 10.02
N ARG A 6 -4.30 -6.56 10.45
CA ARG A 6 -3.93 -6.69 11.86
C ARG A 6 -3.35 -5.39 12.44
N LEU A 7 -3.05 -4.40 11.61
CA LEU A 7 -2.58 -3.11 12.06
C LEU A 7 -3.74 -2.27 12.59
N ASP A 8 -3.52 -1.56 13.68
CA ASP A 8 -4.46 -0.56 14.17
C ASP A 8 -4.74 0.52 13.12
N ARG A 9 -5.95 1.09 13.19
CA ARG A 9 -6.37 2.16 12.26
C ARG A 9 -5.42 3.36 12.25
N GLN A 10 -4.82 3.71 13.39
CA GLN A 10 -3.81 4.79 13.45
C GLN A 10 -2.54 4.43 12.69
N GLU A 11 -2.06 3.19 12.82
CA GLU A 11 -0.84 2.74 12.13
C GLU A 11 -1.08 2.65 10.63
N GLN A 12 -2.25 2.14 10.21
CA GLN A 12 -2.68 2.17 8.82
C GLN A 12 -2.73 3.60 8.25
N LEU A 13 -3.24 4.56 9.03
CA LEU A 13 -3.31 5.96 8.62
C LEU A 13 -1.91 6.55 8.43
N LYS A 14 -1.02 6.40 9.42
CA LYS A 14 0.37 6.88 9.34
C LYS A 14 1.10 6.30 8.14
N LEU A 15 0.90 5.01 7.84
CA LEU A 15 1.52 4.35 6.69
C LEU A 15 0.99 4.90 5.36
N ARG A 16 -0.30 5.20 5.27
CA ARG A 16 -0.90 5.86 4.09
C ARG A 16 -0.37 7.27 3.90
N GLU A 17 -0.27 8.06 4.96
CA GLU A 17 0.29 9.42 4.92
C GLU A 17 1.76 9.40 4.49
N ALA A 18 2.57 8.53 5.12
CA ALA A 18 3.97 8.35 4.75
C ALA A 18 4.14 7.87 3.31
N PHE A 19 3.24 7.01 2.81
CA PHE A 19 3.24 6.61 1.41
C PHE A 19 2.85 7.77 0.47
N GLY A 20 1.94 8.65 0.88
CA GLY A 20 1.64 9.90 0.17
C GLY A 20 2.88 10.76 -0.04
N HIS A 21 3.64 11.02 1.04
CA HIS A 21 4.92 11.72 0.94
C HIS A 21 5.96 11.01 0.07
N HIS A 22 5.97 9.67 0.09
CA HIS A 22 6.83 8.90 -0.79
C HIS A 22 6.43 9.05 -2.27
N LEU A 23 5.13 9.10 -2.58
CA LEU A 23 4.62 9.34 -3.93
C LEU A 23 5.00 10.72 -4.47
N ASP A 24 5.05 11.76 -3.62
CA ASP A 24 5.52 13.09 -4.04
C ASP A 24 6.97 13.07 -4.55
N THR A 25 7.79 12.12 -4.08
CA THR A 25 9.18 11.96 -4.54
C THR A 25 9.32 11.08 -5.78
N LEU A 26 8.25 10.41 -6.21
CA LEU A 26 8.28 9.49 -7.33
C LEU A 26 7.74 10.16 -8.60
N PRO A 27 8.22 9.73 -9.79
CA PRO A 27 7.63 10.19 -11.03
C PRO A 27 6.13 9.81 -11.08
N PRO A 28 5.29 10.68 -11.69
CA PRO A 28 3.85 10.46 -11.75
C PRO A 28 3.57 9.10 -12.39
N SER A 29 3.01 8.17 -11.62
CA SER A 29 2.53 6.90 -12.15
C SER A 29 1.18 7.10 -12.81
N CYS A 30 1.05 6.74 -14.08
CA CYS A 30 -0.18 6.89 -14.85
C CYS A 30 -1.29 5.87 -14.50
N SER A 31 -1.04 4.87 -13.65
CA SER A 31 -2.03 3.82 -13.38
C SER A 31 -2.21 3.55 -11.89
N LEU A 32 -3.47 3.33 -11.50
CA LEU A 32 -3.85 2.97 -10.13
C LEU A 32 -3.19 1.66 -9.70
N ASP A 33 -3.16 0.65 -10.58
CA ASP A 33 -2.49 -0.63 -10.34
C ASP A 33 -0.99 -0.46 -10.01
N MET A 34 -0.30 0.46 -10.68
CA MET A 34 1.10 0.76 -10.36
C MET A 34 1.26 1.40 -8.98
N LYS A 35 0.31 2.26 -8.56
CA LYS A 35 0.32 2.83 -7.20
C LYS A 35 0.11 1.73 -6.16
N ILE A 36 -0.81 0.81 -6.41
CA ILE A 36 -1.09 -0.33 -5.52
C ILE A 36 0.14 -1.25 -5.43
N ALA A 37 0.75 -1.63 -6.55
CA ALA A 37 1.95 -2.45 -6.56
C ALA A 37 3.11 -1.79 -5.81
N ARG A 38 3.35 -0.48 -6.04
CA ARG A 38 4.36 0.29 -5.29
C ARG A 38 4.06 0.35 -3.81
N PHE A 39 2.79 0.48 -3.42
CA PHE A 39 2.38 0.46 -2.02
C PHE A 39 2.65 -0.90 -1.37
N GLN A 40 2.32 -1.99 -2.08
CA GLN A 40 2.61 -3.35 -1.64
C GLN A 40 4.10 -3.59 -1.46
N GLU A 41 4.93 -3.20 -2.43
CA GLU A 41 6.38 -3.31 -2.34
C GLU A 41 6.92 -2.48 -1.16
N TRP A 42 6.46 -1.23 -1.02
CA TRP A 42 6.87 -0.34 0.06
C TRP A 42 6.50 -0.87 1.45
N LEU A 43 5.32 -1.48 1.59
CA LEU A 43 4.90 -2.13 2.83
C LEU A 43 5.65 -3.44 3.09
N SER A 44 5.95 -4.20 2.04
CA SER A 44 6.71 -5.45 2.13
C SER A 44 8.12 -5.22 2.70
N LEU A 45 8.77 -4.12 2.31
CA LEU A 45 10.06 -3.68 2.88
C LEU A 45 9.97 -3.39 4.39
N LYS A 46 8.79 -3.03 4.89
CA LYS A 46 8.50 -2.80 6.32
C LYS A 46 8.02 -4.07 7.03
N GLY A 47 7.99 -5.21 6.34
CA GLY A 47 7.49 -6.48 6.85
C GLY A 47 5.96 -6.53 6.95
N ILE A 48 5.25 -5.68 6.23
CA ILE A 48 3.79 -5.60 6.23
C ILE A 48 3.25 -6.17 4.91
N GLN A 49 2.27 -7.06 5.01
CA GLN A 49 1.63 -7.68 3.87
C GLN A 49 0.30 -6.97 3.58
N TYR A 50 0.21 -6.31 2.42
CA TYR A 50 -1.01 -5.69 1.92
C TYR A 50 -1.63 -6.56 0.83
N LYS A 51 -2.75 -7.21 1.15
CA LYS A 51 -3.56 -7.94 0.16
C LYS A 51 -4.56 -6.95 -0.41
N ASP A 52 -4.30 -6.51 -1.64
CA ASP A 52 -5.27 -5.70 -2.36
C ASP A 52 -6.44 -6.60 -2.79
N HIS A 53 -7.63 -6.34 -2.24
CA HIS A 53 -8.83 -7.13 -2.50
C HIS A 53 -9.47 -6.79 -3.86
N ILE A 54 -8.91 -5.88 -4.67
CA ILE A 54 -9.51 -5.49 -5.95
C ILE A 54 -9.45 -6.64 -6.99
N LYS A 55 -8.62 -7.66 -6.76
CA LYS A 55 -8.56 -8.85 -7.63
C LYS A 55 -9.70 -9.87 -7.41
N ASP A 56 -10.53 -9.74 -6.37
CA ASP A 56 -11.60 -10.70 -6.09
C ASP A 56 -12.94 -10.37 -6.76
N ILE A 57 -13.08 -9.22 -7.43
CA ILE A 57 -14.27 -8.89 -8.24
C ILE A 57 -14.09 -9.42 -9.67
N LYS A 58 -13.88 -10.73 -9.82
CA LYS A 58 -14.16 -11.47 -11.06
C LYS A 58 -14.58 -12.89 -10.69
N ARG A 59 -15.88 -13.06 -10.43
CA ARG A 59 -16.53 -14.36 -10.60
C ARG A 59 -17.84 -14.18 -11.34
#